data_AF-A0A9W3FCL8-F1
#
_entry.id   AF-A0A9W3FCL8-F1
#
_cell.length_a   1.000
_cell.length_b   1.000
_cell.length_c   1.000
_cell.angle_alpha   90.00
_cell.angle_beta   90.00
_cell.angle_gamma   90.00
#
_symmetry.space_group_name_H-M   'P 1'
#
loop_
_entity.id
_entity.type
_entity.pdbx_description
1 polymer ?
#
loop_
_entity_poly.entity_id
_entity_poly.type
_entity_poly.pdbx_seq_one_letter_code
_entity_poly.pdbx_strand_id
1 'polypeptide(L)'
;MLFMQGQKQLIHLTVKRDYFLNSFPVFSYHSGILGQEMPFVARDCHYEGYIEGVPGSFVSVNTCSGLRGILIKEEKSYGIEPMHSSKRFEHVLYIMAHEAHVSCSVTSKDSQVAPTSRQRDSSRPRGLQVPSYLWSHTKYVEMFVVVNNQRFQMWGSDVNETVQRVMDIIALANSFTRGINTEVVLVGMEIWTERDLIGVPMDLQVALRNFNSWRHEQLFHRVKHDVAHMIVGHHPKEDMGQAFLSGAC
;
A
#
# COMPACT_ATOMS: atom_id res chain seq x y z
N MET A 1 -23.14 10.58 -6.47
CA MET A 1 -23.12 11.87 -5.74
C MET A 1 -22.80 11.60 -4.28
N LEU A 2 -21.91 12.39 -3.66
CA LEU A 2 -21.61 12.35 -2.24
C LEU A 2 -21.90 13.72 -1.61
N PHE A 3 -22.36 13.74 -0.36
CA PHE A 3 -22.56 14.99 0.38
C PHE A 3 -21.35 15.28 1.25
N MET A 4 -20.63 16.35 0.96
CA MET A 4 -19.39 16.73 1.64
C MET A 4 -19.45 18.20 2.04
N GLN A 5 -19.18 18.50 3.32
CA GLN A 5 -19.13 19.88 3.84
C GLN A 5 -20.36 20.73 3.49
N GLY A 6 -21.56 20.14 3.54
CA GLY A 6 -22.80 20.86 3.24
C GLY A 6 -23.14 20.98 1.75
N GLN A 7 -22.32 20.41 0.85
CA GLN A 7 -22.51 20.49 -0.59
C GLN A 7 -22.58 19.10 -1.24
N LYS A 8 -23.43 18.96 -2.26
CA LYS A 8 -23.47 17.76 -3.10
C LYS A 8 -22.33 17.81 -4.11
N GLN A 9 -21.49 16.79 -4.09
CA GLN A 9 -20.37 16.59 -5.01
C GLN A 9 -20.73 15.48 -6.01
N LEU A 10 -20.56 15.76 -7.29
CA LEU A 10 -20.68 14.75 -8.34
C LEU A 10 -19.30 14.10 -8.56
N ILE A 11 -19.26 12.77 -8.57
CA ILE A 11 -18.02 12.00 -8.67
C ILE A 11 -18.14 11.12 -9.90
N HIS A 12 -17.13 11.22 -10.76
CA HIS A 12 -16.98 10.39 -11.95
C HIS A 12 -16.09 9.22 -11.59
N LEU A 13 -16.59 8.00 -11.71
CA LEU A 13 -15.88 6.78 -11.34
C LEU A 13 -15.64 5.89 -12.55
N THR A 14 -14.49 5.24 -12.56
CA THR A 14 -14.08 4.24 -13.54
C THR A 14 -13.63 2.99 -12.79
N VAL A 15 -14.05 1.83 -13.27
CA VAL A 15 -13.71 0.54 -12.66
C VAL A 15 -12.23 0.22 -12.91
N LYS A 16 -11.52 -0.23 -11.86
CA LYS A 16 -10.16 -0.75 -11.95
C LYS A 16 -10.21 -2.23 -12.34
N ARG A 17 -9.69 -2.58 -13.52
CA ARG A 17 -9.76 -3.96 -14.04
C ARG A 17 -8.44 -4.73 -14.00
N ASP A 18 -7.29 -4.04 -13.92
CA ASP A 18 -6.03 -4.63 -14.38
C ASP A 18 -5.02 -5.05 -13.28
N TYR A 19 -5.37 -4.91 -11.99
CA TYR A 19 -4.38 -5.02 -10.90
C TYR A 19 -4.35 -6.35 -10.12
N PHE A 20 -5.27 -7.28 -10.40
CA PHE A 20 -5.42 -8.51 -9.60
C PHE A 20 -5.43 -9.78 -10.45
N LEU A 21 -4.54 -10.72 -10.12
CA LEU A 21 -4.69 -12.12 -10.53
C LEU A 21 -6.05 -12.64 -10.06
N ASN A 22 -6.69 -13.52 -10.83
CA ASN A 22 -8.03 -14.06 -10.50
C ASN A 22 -8.08 -14.67 -9.08
N SER A 23 -6.93 -15.17 -8.62
CA SER A 23 -6.70 -15.76 -7.31
C SER A 23 -5.20 -15.72 -7.02
N PHE A 24 -4.82 -15.62 -5.75
CA PHE A 24 -3.45 -15.75 -5.28
C PHE A 24 -3.43 -16.59 -4.00
N PRO A 25 -2.31 -17.26 -3.67
CA PRO A 25 -2.20 -18.03 -2.44
C PRO A 25 -2.24 -17.11 -1.21
N VAL A 26 -3.11 -17.45 -0.26
CA VAL A 26 -3.16 -16.86 1.08
C VAL A 26 -2.77 -17.91 2.10
N PHE A 27 -1.72 -17.62 2.86
CA PHE A 27 -1.21 -18.46 3.91
C PHE A 27 -1.69 -17.96 5.28
N SER A 28 -2.20 -18.87 6.10
CA SER A 28 -2.68 -18.57 7.46
C SER A 28 -2.35 -19.72 8.41
N TYR A 29 -2.37 -19.47 9.72
CA TYR A 29 -2.00 -20.46 10.73
C TYR A 29 -3.23 -20.95 11.52
N HIS A 30 -3.31 -22.26 11.72
CA HIS A 30 -4.30 -22.89 12.59
C HIS A 30 -3.68 -24.03 13.39
N SER A 31 -3.72 -23.92 14.71
CA SER A 31 -3.02 -24.79 15.67
C SER A 31 -1.53 -24.96 15.35
N GLY A 32 -0.85 -23.88 14.96
CA GLY A 32 0.56 -23.87 14.59
C GLY A 32 0.87 -24.45 13.20
N ILE A 33 -0.13 -24.96 12.48
CA ILE A 33 0.03 -25.52 11.14
C ILE A 33 -0.25 -24.43 10.10
N LEU A 34 0.63 -24.33 9.11
CA LEU A 34 0.46 -23.43 7.97
C LEU A 34 -0.56 -24.01 6.99
N GLY A 35 -1.71 -23.34 6.88
CA GLY A 35 -2.71 -23.56 5.84
C GLY A 35 -2.43 -22.68 4.61
N GLN A 36 -2.92 -23.13 3.46
CA GLN A 36 -2.89 -22.38 2.21
C GLN A 36 -4.28 -22.44 1.56
N GLU A 37 -4.80 -21.27 1.22
CA GLU A 37 -6.06 -21.12 0.50
C GLU A 37 -5.85 -20.28 -0.76
N MET A 38 -6.77 -20.38 -1.72
CA MET A 38 -6.84 -19.49 -2.88
C MET A 38 -8.20 -18.79 -2.88
N PRO A 39 -8.38 -17.73 -2.06
CA PRO A 39 -9.64 -17.04 -2.00
C PRO A 39 -9.97 -16.39 -3.34
N PHE A 40 -11.25 -16.41 -3.70
CA PHE A 40 -11.76 -15.65 -4.83
C PHE A 40 -11.84 -14.18 -4.45
N VAL A 41 -11.18 -13.34 -5.24
CA VAL A 41 -11.24 -11.89 -5.07
C VAL A 41 -12.30 -11.32 -6.00
N ALA A 42 -13.28 -10.61 -5.44
CA ALA A 42 -14.29 -9.92 -6.21
C ALA A 42 -13.64 -8.92 -7.18
N ARG A 43 -14.01 -9.04 -8.46
CA ARG A 43 -13.65 -8.09 -9.51
C ARG A 43 -14.71 -6.99 -9.60
N ASP A 44 -14.33 -5.90 -10.25
CA ASP A 44 -15.25 -4.81 -10.60
C ASP A 44 -15.90 -4.09 -9.41
N CYS A 45 -15.29 -4.19 -8.23
CA CYS A 45 -15.71 -3.46 -7.04
C CYS A 45 -14.74 -2.37 -6.61
N HIS A 46 -13.58 -2.22 -7.28
CA HIS A 46 -12.64 -1.11 -7.06
C HIS A 46 -12.79 -0.06 -8.14
N TYR A 47 -12.81 1.20 -7.73
CA TYR A 47 -13.05 2.35 -8.59
C TYR A 47 -12.03 3.44 -8.31
N GLU A 48 -11.68 4.18 -9.36
CA GLU A 48 -11.02 5.48 -9.23
C GLU A 48 -11.75 6.56 -10.00
N GLY A 49 -11.48 7.81 -9.65
CA GLY A 49 -12.18 8.92 -10.24
C GLY A 49 -11.71 10.27 -9.77
N TYR A 50 -12.55 11.26 -10.09
CA TYR A 50 -12.37 12.65 -9.71
C TYR A 50 -13.71 13.30 -9.38
N ILE A 51 -13.64 14.44 -8.70
CA ILE A 51 -14.80 15.25 -8.34
C ILE A 51 -15.01 16.30 -9.43
N GLU A 52 -16.24 16.39 -9.96
CA GLU A 52 -16.58 17.34 -11.01
C GLU A 52 -16.35 18.79 -10.56
N GLY A 53 -15.71 19.59 -11.42
CA GLY A 53 -15.42 20.99 -11.13
C GLY A 53 -14.29 21.25 -10.13
N VAL A 54 -13.60 20.21 -9.64
CA VAL A 54 -12.46 20.34 -8.72
C VAL A 54 -11.17 19.81 -9.38
N PRO A 55 -10.33 20.70 -9.96
CA PRO A 55 -9.05 20.32 -10.55
C PRO A 55 -8.13 19.64 -9.54
N GLY A 56 -7.44 18.59 -9.97
CA GLY A 56 -6.50 17.84 -9.12
C GLY A 56 -7.17 17.00 -8.02
N SER A 57 -8.50 16.90 -8.01
CA SER A 57 -9.19 15.98 -7.11
C SER A 57 -8.94 14.52 -7.50
N PHE A 58 -8.95 13.65 -6.50
CA PHE A 58 -8.74 12.22 -6.67
C PHE A 58 -9.71 11.45 -5.80
N VAL A 59 -10.24 10.34 -6.32
CA VAL A 59 -11.09 9.42 -5.58
C VAL A 59 -10.60 8.01 -5.85
N SER A 60 -10.42 7.22 -4.80
CA SER A 60 -10.22 5.78 -4.88
C SER A 60 -11.09 5.10 -3.86
N VAL A 61 -12.10 4.36 -4.33
CA VAL A 61 -13.11 3.73 -3.48
C VAL A 61 -13.34 2.28 -3.91
N ASN A 62 -13.78 1.45 -3.00
CA ASN A 62 -14.31 0.14 -3.30
C ASN A 62 -15.74 -0.01 -2.77
N THR A 63 -16.47 -0.96 -3.35
CA THR A 63 -17.84 -1.34 -2.96
C THR A 63 -17.95 -2.82 -2.64
N CYS A 64 -16.82 -3.51 -2.40
CA CYS A 64 -16.79 -4.97 -2.26
C CYS A 64 -17.53 -5.43 -0.99
N SER A 65 -17.44 -4.63 0.08
CA SER A 65 -18.10 -4.85 1.38
C SER A 65 -18.69 -3.53 1.91
N GLY A 66 -19.39 -2.79 1.04
CA GLY A 66 -19.86 -1.41 1.30
C GLY A 66 -18.91 -0.36 0.75
N LEU A 67 -19.32 0.91 0.71
CA LEU A 67 -18.52 1.99 0.12
C LEU A 67 -17.41 2.41 1.09
N ARG A 68 -16.17 2.10 0.74
CA ARG A 68 -14.97 2.46 1.51
C ARG A 68 -13.92 3.08 0.61
N GLY A 69 -13.14 4.03 1.10
CA GLY A 69 -11.99 4.55 0.35
C GLY A 69 -11.53 5.92 0.78
N ILE A 70 -10.81 6.58 -0.13
CA ILE A 70 -10.17 7.87 0.09
C ILE A 70 -10.59 8.85 -1.01
N LEU A 71 -10.84 10.10 -0.60
CA LEU A 71 -11.07 11.23 -1.50
C LEU A 71 -10.06 12.33 -1.17
N ILE A 72 -9.49 12.94 -2.18
CA ILE A 72 -8.61 14.11 -2.06
C ILE A 72 -9.30 15.27 -2.76
N LYS A 73 -9.55 16.35 -2.00
CA LYS A 73 -10.15 17.59 -2.47
C LYS A 73 -9.37 18.75 -1.85
N GLU A 74 -8.83 19.65 -2.68
CA GLU A 74 -8.15 20.87 -2.21
C GLU A 74 -7.09 20.59 -1.12
N GLU A 75 -6.20 19.62 -1.40
CA GLU A 75 -5.11 19.18 -0.49
C GLU A 75 -5.56 18.56 0.85
N LYS A 76 -6.86 18.27 0.99
CA LYS A 76 -7.42 17.55 2.13
C LYS A 76 -7.78 16.12 1.73
N SER A 77 -7.31 15.18 2.53
CA SER A 77 -7.64 13.76 2.42
C SER A 77 -8.81 13.42 3.32
N TYR A 78 -9.81 12.76 2.75
CA TYR A 78 -11.02 12.31 3.43
C TYR A 78 -11.10 10.79 3.34
N GLY A 79 -11.39 10.15 4.48
CA GLY A 79 -11.77 8.74 4.52
C GLY A 79 -13.28 8.60 4.44
N ILE A 80 -13.75 7.61 3.68
CA ILE A 80 -15.15 7.17 3.70
C ILE A 80 -15.20 5.70 4.08
N GLU A 81 -16.12 5.34 4.98
CA GLU A 81 -16.37 3.94 5.32
C GLU A 81 -17.82 3.68 5.75
N PRO A 82 -18.31 2.43 5.64
CA PRO A 82 -19.64 2.07 6.09
C PRO A 82 -19.79 2.22 7.61
N MET A 83 -20.93 2.74 8.06
CA MET A 83 -21.26 2.76 9.48
C MET A 83 -21.83 1.40 9.90
N HIS A 84 -21.02 0.59 10.60
CA HIS A 84 -21.34 -0.80 10.97
C HIS A 84 -22.68 -0.98 11.72
N SER A 85 -23.17 0.04 12.44
CA SER A 85 -24.42 -0.01 13.21
C SER A 85 -25.64 0.54 12.48
N SER A 86 -25.49 1.05 11.25
CA SER A 86 -26.59 1.66 10.49
C SER A 86 -27.47 0.62 9.80
N LYS A 87 -28.79 0.77 9.95
CA LYS A 87 -29.79 0.01 9.16
C LYS A 87 -30.08 0.62 7.79
N ARG A 88 -29.53 1.80 7.49
CA ARG A 88 -29.78 2.56 6.25
C ARG A 88 -28.56 2.62 5.32
N PHE A 89 -27.53 1.79 5.57
CA PHE A 89 -26.27 1.82 4.82
C PHE A 89 -25.65 3.22 4.79
N GLU A 90 -25.70 3.92 5.93
CA GLU A 90 -25.05 5.21 6.08
C GLU A 90 -23.54 5.05 6.10
N HIS A 91 -22.83 6.09 5.68
CA HIS A 91 -21.39 6.13 5.62
C HIS A 91 -20.88 7.28 6.47
N VAL A 92 -19.72 7.08 7.10
CA VAL A 92 -19.01 8.15 7.79
C VAL A 92 -17.98 8.72 6.83
N LEU A 93 -17.98 10.05 6.70
CA LEU A 93 -16.96 10.80 5.99
C LEU A 93 -16.17 11.61 7.02
N TYR A 94 -14.86 11.38 7.09
CA TYR A 94 -14.00 12.05 8.07
C TYR A 94 -12.74 12.57 7.40
N ILE A 95 -12.15 13.62 7.98
CA ILE A 95 -10.87 14.15 7.55
C ILE A 95 -9.78 13.23 8.10
N MET A 96 -8.92 12.73 7.23
CA MET A 96 -7.72 12.01 7.65
C MET A 96 -6.74 13.03 8.20
N ALA A 97 -6.21 12.82 9.41
CA ALA A 97 -5.26 13.74 10.01
C ALA A 97 -4.04 13.91 9.09
N HIS A 98 -3.63 15.15 8.83
CA HIS A 98 -2.31 15.46 8.29
C HIS A 98 -1.29 15.16 9.39
N GLU A 99 -0.89 13.90 9.54
CA GLU A 99 0.29 13.59 10.34
C GLU A 99 1.52 14.13 9.60
N ALA A 100 2.34 14.85 10.38
CA ALA A 100 3.46 15.73 10.02
C ALA A 100 4.08 15.56 8.64
N HIS A 101 4.31 16.70 7.96
CA HIS A 101 5.23 16.91 6.83
C HIS A 101 5.99 15.64 6.41
N VAL A 102 5.32 14.73 5.70
CA VAL A 102 5.92 13.47 5.26
C VAL A 102 6.87 13.84 4.14
N SER A 103 8.12 14.11 4.52
CA SER A 103 9.20 14.13 3.57
C SER A 103 9.41 12.69 3.14
N CYS A 104 8.93 12.30 1.96
CA CYS A 104 9.42 11.11 1.24
C CYS A 104 10.89 11.32 0.80
N SER A 105 11.71 11.88 1.69
CA SER A 105 13.14 12.05 1.53
C SER A 105 13.77 10.76 2.01
N VAL A 106 14.34 10.02 1.07
CA VAL A 106 15.41 9.07 1.39
C VAL A 106 16.54 9.86 2.04
N THR A 107 16.61 9.85 3.38
CA THR A 107 17.77 10.42 4.07
C THR A 107 18.92 9.44 3.91
N SER A 108 19.83 9.73 2.98
CA SER A 108 21.07 8.98 2.81
C SER A 108 21.99 9.25 4.01
N LYS A 109 21.82 8.51 5.11
CA LYS A 109 22.71 8.62 6.27
C LYS A 109 24.02 7.84 6.13
N ASP A 110 24.23 7.09 5.04
CA ASP A 110 25.48 6.35 4.78
C ASP A 110 26.25 6.86 3.56
N SER A 111 26.64 8.14 3.61
CA SER A 111 27.76 8.61 2.79
C SER A 111 28.65 9.50 3.65
N GLN A 112 29.55 8.87 4.40
CA GLN A 112 30.74 9.56 4.92
C GLN A 112 31.63 9.90 3.73
N VAL A 113 31.38 11.05 3.10
CA VAL A 113 32.35 11.72 2.25
C VAL A 113 32.79 12.97 2.99
N ALA A 114 34.07 12.99 3.33
CA ALA A 114 34.72 14.07 4.06
C ALA A 114 34.49 15.44 3.39
N PRO A 115 34.43 16.54 4.16
CA PRO A 115 34.14 17.86 3.60
C PRO A 115 35.41 18.46 2.99
N THR A 116 35.50 18.45 1.66
CA THR A 116 36.45 19.32 0.95
C THR A 116 35.72 20.49 0.30
N SER A 117 36.29 21.66 0.56
CA SER A 117 35.87 23.02 0.26
C SER A 117 35.18 23.27 -1.09
N ARG A 118 34.16 24.13 -1.02
CA ARG A 118 33.60 25.00 -2.05
C ARG A 118 34.47 25.20 -3.30
N GLN A 119 33.98 24.71 -4.44
CA GLN A 119 34.14 25.42 -5.70
C GLN A 119 32.82 25.38 -6.49
N ARG A 120 32.40 26.58 -6.89
CA ARG A 120 31.12 26.91 -7.49
C ARG A 120 31.25 26.70 -9.00
N ASP A 121 31.20 25.45 -9.45
CA ASP A 121 31.13 25.15 -10.87
C ASP A 121 29.70 24.84 -11.28
N SER A 122 29.20 25.70 -12.16
CA SER A 122 27.95 25.56 -12.91
C SER A 122 28.08 24.44 -13.93
N SER A 123 28.05 23.19 -13.48
CA SER A 123 27.82 22.04 -14.37
C SER A 123 26.40 21.52 -14.12
N ARG A 124 25.48 21.82 -15.04
CA ARG A 124 24.21 21.10 -15.16
C ARG A 124 24.50 19.59 -15.06
N PRO A 125 23.81 18.80 -14.21
CA PRO A 125 23.91 17.36 -14.30
C PRO A 125 23.53 16.99 -15.73
N ARG A 126 24.47 16.44 -16.50
CA ARG A 126 24.16 15.85 -17.80
C ARG A 126 23.07 14.83 -17.53
N GLY A 127 21.89 15.09 -18.07
CA GLY A 127 20.73 14.23 -17.90
C GLY A 127 21.15 12.81 -18.24
N LEU A 128 21.00 11.90 -17.28
CA LEU A 128 20.84 10.51 -17.63
C LEU A 128 19.64 10.47 -18.58
N GLN A 129 19.92 10.39 -19.88
CA GLN A 129 18.91 10.02 -20.85
C GLN A 129 18.59 8.56 -20.54
N VAL A 130 17.67 8.36 -19.58
CA VAL A 130 17.01 7.09 -19.38
C VAL A 130 16.37 6.77 -20.71
N PRO A 131 16.73 5.66 -21.37
CA PRO A 131 16.21 5.39 -22.70
C PRO A 131 14.69 5.41 -22.71
N SER A 132 14.10 6.13 -23.66
CA SER A 132 12.65 6.35 -23.75
C SER A 132 11.83 5.06 -23.82
N TYR A 133 12.42 3.96 -24.30
CA TYR A 133 11.79 2.63 -24.34
C TYR A 133 11.59 2.00 -22.95
N LEU A 134 12.36 2.40 -21.93
CA LEU A 134 12.17 1.94 -20.55
C LEU A 134 10.93 2.58 -19.90
N TRP A 135 10.38 3.62 -20.50
CA TRP A 135 9.14 4.27 -20.07
C TRP A 135 7.96 3.96 -20.99
N SER A 136 8.17 3.28 -22.12
CA SER A 136 7.10 3.05 -23.11
C SER A 136 6.23 1.83 -22.81
N HIS A 137 6.68 0.92 -21.94
CA HIS A 137 5.95 -0.30 -21.59
C HIS A 137 5.56 -0.27 -20.12
N THR A 138 4.37 -0.79 -19.82
CA THR A 138 3.95 -1.06 -18.45
C THR A 138 4.89 -2.08 -17.83
N LYS A 139 5.46 -1.72 -16.68
CA LYS A 139 6.27 -2.62 -15.85
C LYS A 139 5.38 -3.25 -14.80
N TYR A 140 5.61 -4.53 -14.53
CA TYR A 140 4.92 -5.25 -13.46
C TYR A 140 5.90 -5.49 -12.32
N VAL A 141 5.45 -5.26 -11.10
CA VAL A 141 6.20 -5.57 -9.88
C VAL A 141 5.40 -6.61 -9.10
N GLU A 142 5.93 -7.84 -9.04
CA GLU A 142 5.33 -8.94 -8.30
C GLU A 142 5.57 -8.74 -6.80
N MET A 143 4.50 -8.42 -6.08
CA MET A 143 4.54 -8.14 -4.65
C MET A 143 3.96 -9.30 -3.84
N PHE A 144 4.67 -9.69 -2.78
CA PHE A 144 4.14 -10.53 -1.71
C PHE A 144 3.85 -9.67 -0.47
N VAL A 145 2.72 -9.88 0.20
CA VAL A 145 2.38 -9.12 1.42
C VAL A 145 2.36 -10.03 2.64
N VAL A 146 2.99 -9.61 3.72
CA VAL A 146 2.90 -10.27 5.03
C VAL A 146 2.18 -9.36 6.01
N VAL A 147 1.20 -9.90 6.73
CA VAL A 147 0.47 -9.17 7.78
C VAL A 147 0.85 -9.77 9.12
N ASN A 148 1.47 -8.95 9.98
CA ASN A 148 1.88 -9.41 11.31
C ASN A 148 0.65 -9.64 12.22
N ASN A 149 0.83 -10.43 13.27
CA ASN A 149 -0.24 -10.85 14.15
C ASN A 149 -0.94 -9.68 14.82
N GLN A 150 -0.18 -8.68 15.27
CA GLN A 150 -0.77 -7.48 15.86
C GLN A 150 -1.67 -6.74 14.87
N ARG A 151 -1.23 -6.57 13.62
CA ARG A 151 -2.05 -5.93 12.56
C ARG A 151 -3.30 -6.75 12.26
N PHE A 152 -3.19 -8.06 12.18
CA PHE A 152 -4.31 -8.97 11.99
C PHE A 152 -5.37 -8.81 13.09
N GLN A 153 -4.95 -8.75 14.35
CA GLN A 153 -5.85 -8.52 15.48
C GLN A 153 -6.56 -7.15 15.39
N MET A 154 -5.84 -6.10 14.99
CA MET A 154 -6.43 -4.77 14.80
C MET A 154 -7.48 -4.74 13.69
N TRP A 155 -7.38 -5.62 12.70
CA TRP A 155 -8.36 -5.78 11.64
C TRP A 155 -9.46 -6.79 11.98
N GLY A 156 -9.64 -7.09 13.27
CA GLY A 156 -10.74 -7.92 13.76
C GLY A 156 -10.47 -9.42 13.71
N SER A 157 -9.23 -9.84 13.48
CA SER A 157 -8.83 -11.25 13.45
C SER A 157 -9.59 -12.08 12.42
N ASP A 158 -9.95 -11.48 11.29
CA ASP A 158 -10.63 -12.13 10.18
C ASP A 158 -9.74 -12.15 8.95
N VAL A 159 -9.50 -13.35 8.40
CA VAL A 159 -8.63 -13.56 7.25
C VAL A 159 -9.18 -12.87 6.00
N ASN A 160 -10.48 -12.94 5.77
CA ASN A 160 -11.11 -12.37 4.59
C ASN A 160 -11.15 -10.84 4.65
N GLU A 161 -11.47 -10.25 5.81
CA GLU A 161 -11.35 -8.79 6.01
C GLU A 161 -9.90 -8.35 5.83
N THR A 162 -8.93 -9.09 6.37
CA THR A 162 -7.49 -8.79 6.20
C THR A 162 -7.08 -8.81 4.73
N VAL A 163 -7.51 -9.83 3.98
CA VAL A 163 -7.27 -9.91 2.54
C VAL A 163 -7.88 -8.69 1.83
N GLN A 164 -9.13 -8.35 2.10
CA GLN A 164 -9.79 -7.18 1.50
C GLN A 164 -9.07 -5.87 1.82
N ARG A 165 -8.61 -5.68 3.06
CA ARG A 165 -7.84 -4.49 3.47
C ARG A 165 -6.54 -4.35 2.71
N VAL A 166 -5.80 -5.44 2.53
CA VAL A 166 -4.57 -5.42 1.72
C VAL A 166 -4.89 -5.10 0.26
N MET A 167 -5.96 -5.67 -0.29
CA MET A 167 -6.37 -5.40 -1.67
C MET A 167 -6.73 -3.93 -1.89
N ASP A 168 -7.40 -3.30 -0.93
CA ASP A 168 -7.68 -1.86 -0.95
C ASP A 168 -6.39 -1.02 -0.96
N ILE A 169 -5.40 -1.42 -0.16
CA ILE A 169 -4.08 -0.75 -0.12
C ILE A 169 -3.35 -0.88 -1.47
N ILE A 170 -3.33 -2.08 -2.06
CA ILE A 170 -2.69 -2.32 -3.37
C ILE A 170 -3.42 -1.55 -4.48
N ALA A 171 -4.76 -1.54 -4.47
CA ALA A 171 -5.54 -0.76 -5.43
C ALA A 171 -5.23 0.74 -5.33
N LEU A 172 -5.05 1.26 -4.13
CA LEU A 172 -4.66 2.65 -3.90
C LEU A 172 -3.24 2.92 -4.38
N ALA A 173 -2.27 2.07 -4.02
CA ALA A 173 -0.88 2.19 -4.44
C ALA A 173 -0.74 2.22 -5.97
N ASN A 174 -1.49 1.36 -6.67
CA ASN A 174 -1.50 1.29 -8.13
C ASN A 174 -1.98 2.57 -8.81
N SER A 175 -2.88 3.34 -8.18
CA SER A 175 -3.26 4.65 -8.71
C SER A 175 -2.09 5.65 -8.70
N PHE A 176 -1.16 5.52 -7.75
CA PHE A 176 0.04 6.37 -7.70
C PHE A 176 1.17 5.89 -8.60
N THR A 177 1.35 4.57 -8.77
CA THR A 177 2.42 4.01 -9.63
C THR A 177 2.09 4.09 -11.13
N ARG A 178 0.82 4.32 -11.50
CA ARG A 178 0.44 4.56 -12.90
C ARG A 178 1.17 5.76 -13.51
N GLY A 179 1.46 6.80 -12.73
CA GLY A 179 2.21 7.97 -13.19
C GLY A 179 3.63 7.64 -13.69
N ILE A 180 4.15 6.46 -13.36
CA ILE A 180 5.46 5.96 -13.81
C ILE A 180 5.37 4.67 -14.64
N ASN A 181 4.21 4.40 -15.24
CA ASN A 181 3.95 3.20 -16.06
C ASN A 181 4.32 1.89 -15.35
N THR A 182 3.99 1.79 -14.06
CA THR A 182 4.26 0.61 -13.24
C THR A 182 3.00 0.13 -12.54
N GLU A 183 2.77 -1.18 -12.56
CA GLU A 183 1.65 -1.86 -11.92
C GLU A 183 2.19 -2.89 -10.90
N VAL A 184 1.74 -2.76 -9.66
CA VAL A 184 1.98 -3.72 -8.59
C VAL A 184 0.96 -4.83 -8.71
N VAL A 185 1.46 -6.07 -8.79
CA VAL A 185 0.65 -7.28 -8.88
C VAL A 185 0.85 -8.08 -7.60
N LEU A 186 -0.23 -8.33 -6.87
CA LEU A 186 -0.17 -9.16 -5.67
C LEU A 186 -0.09 -10.63 -6.07
N VAL A 187 1.05 -11.27 -5.79
CA VAL A 187 1.31 -12.69 -6.15
C VAL A 187 1.09 -13.65 -4.97
N GLY A 188 0.95 -13.15 -3.75
CA GLY A 188 0.64 -13.95 -2.58
C GLY A 188 0.55 -13.11 -1.30
N MET A 189 -0.04 -13.71 -0.28
CA MET A 189 -0.19 -13.09 1.04
C MET A 189 0.04 -14.11 2.15
N GLU A 190 0.68 -13.70 3.23
CA GLU A 190 0.77 -14.49 4.45
C GLU A 190 0.32 -13.69 5.66
N ILE A 191 -0.60 -14.27 6.42
CA ILE A 191 -1.19 -13.66 7.59
C ILE A 191 -0.76 -14.48 8.80
N TRP A 192 -0.03 -13.84 9.70
CA TRP A 192 0.42 -14.45 10.94
C TRP A 192 -0.73 -14.45 11.96
N THR A 193 -1.70 -15.34 11.76
CA THR A 193 -2.98 -15.36 12.51
C THR A 193 -2.83 -15.71 13.99
N GLU A 194 -1.77 -16.42 14.39
CA GLU A 194 -1.56 -16.88 15.77
C GLU A 194 -0.47 -16.11 16.52
N ARG A 195 0.68 -15.87 15.87
CA ARG A 195 1.83 -15.17 16.44
C ARG A 195 2.79 -14.72 15.34
N ASP A 196 3.60 -13.72 15.65
CA ASP A 196 4.68 -13.32 14.74
C ASP A 196 5.73 -14.43 14.62
N LEU A 197 6.21 -14.69 13.39
CA LEU A 197 7.26 -15.69 13.14
C LEU A 197 8.66 -15.15 13.36
N ILE A 198 8.80 -13.82 13.43
CA ILE A 198 10.04 -13.11 13.72
C ILE A 198 9.80 -12.08 14.83
N GLY A 199 10.86 -11.52 15.40
CA GLY A 199 10.74 -10.34 16.25
C GLY A 199 10.41 -9.09 15.42
N VAL A 200 9.29 -8.42 15.74
CA VAL A 200 8.85 -7.15 15.13
C VAL A 200 8.94 -6.01 16.16
N PRO A 201 10.15 -5.51 16.47
CA PRO A 201 10.33 -4.40 17.43
C PRO A 201 9.84 -3.07 16.85
N MET A 202 9.67 -2.06 17.72
CA MET A 202 9.30 -0.69 17.32
C MET A 202 10.34 -0.03 16.39
N ASP A 203 11.59 -0.45 16.47
CA ASP A 203 12.65 -0.01 15.55
C ASP A 203 12.47 -0.69 14.19
N LEU A 204 11.96 0.07 13.23
CA LEU A 204 11.66 -0.40 11.87
C LEU A 204 12.90 -0.87 11.10
N GLN A 205 14.11 -0.38 11.42
CA GLN A 205 15.34 -0.87 10.79
C GLN A 205 15.64 -2.30 11.23
N VAL A 206 15.47 -2.58 12.52
CA VAL A 206 15.65 -3.93 13.07
C VAL A 206 14.55 -4.87 12.55
N ALA A 207 13.30 -4.42 12.56
CA ALA A 207 12.17 -5.18 12.01
C ALA A 207 12.38 -5.53 10.53
N LEU A 208 12.82 -4.56 9.70
CA LEU A 208 13.11 -4.77 8.28
C LEU A 208 14.21 -5.82 8.06
N ARG A 209 15.30 -5.78 8.85
CA ARG A 209 16.38 -6.78 8.75
C ARG A 209 15.90 -8.18 9.10
N ASN A 210 15.16 -8.32 10.21
CA ASN A 210 14.56 -9.60 10.61
C ASN A 210 13.63 -10.14 9.53
N PHE A 211 12.79 -9.28 8.96
CA PHE A 211 11.85 -9.65 7.90
C PHE A 211 12.57 -10.10 6.64
N ASN A 212 13.64 -9.41 6.24
CA ASN A 212 14.41 -9.78 5.07
C ASN A 212 15.17 -11.11 5.24
N SER A 213 15.68 -11.43 6.44
CA SER A 213 16.28 -12.75 6.72
C SER A 213 15.23 -13.86 6.55
N TRP A 214 14.08 -13.70 7.19
CA TRP A 214 12.96 -14.65 7.09
C TRP A 214 12.44 -14.78 5.65
N ARG A 215 12.38 -13.68 4.90
CA ARG A 215 12.00 -13.70 3.48
C ARG A 215 12.90 -14.64 2.68
N HIS A 216 14.22 -14.53 2.85
CA HIS A 216 15.19 -15.36 2.13
C HIS A 216 15.15 -16.82 2.58
N GLU A 217 15.02 -17.08 3.88
CA GLU A 217 15.08 -18.43 4.45
C GLU A 217 13.80 -19.23 4.29
N GLN A 218 12.64 -18.56 4.24
CA GLN A 218 11.33 -19.21 4.32
C GLN A 218 10.44 -18.82 3.14
N LEU A 219 10.19 -17.53 2.95
CA LEU A 219 9.17 -17.06 2.00
C LEU A 219 9.55 -17.34 0.54
N PHE A 220 10.83 -17.16 0.18
CA PHE A 220 11.32 -17.34 -1.19
C PHE A 220 11.10 -18.78 -1.72
N HIS A 221 11.04 -19.76 -0.81
CA HIS A 221 10.73 -21.14 -1.15
C HIS A 221 9.23 -21.41 -1.37
N ARG A 222 8.34 -20.50 -0.96
CA ARG A 222 6.88 -20.63 -1.08
C ARG A 222 6.37 -20.05 -2.40
N VAL A 223 6.66 -18.77 -2.65
CA VAL A 223 6.16 -18.02 -3.80
C VAL A 223 7.27 -17.12 -4.32
N LYS A 224 7.53 -17.16 -5.64
CA LYS A 224 8.44 -16.23 -6.29
C LYS A 224 7.81 -14.83 -6.34
N HIS A 225 8.60 -13.80 -6.05
CA HIS A 225 8.16 -12.42 -5.99
C HIS A 225 9.37 -11.48 -6.11
N ASP A 226 9.16 -10.30 -6.71
CA ASP A 226 10.18 -9.26 -6.83
C ASP A 226 10.39 -8.53 -5.51
N VAL A 227 9.30 -8.23 -4.80
CA VAL A 227 9.32 -7.49 -3.53
C VAL A 227 8.39 -8.13 -2.51
N ALA A 228 8.75 -8.02 -1.22
CA ALA A 228 7.86 -8.38 -0.13
C ALA A 228 7.68 -7.20 0.83
N HIS A 229 6.44 -6.95 1.25
CA HIS A 229 6.12 -5.88 2.21
C HIS A 229 5.42 -6.46 3.43
N MET A 230 5.85 -6.03 4.62
CA MET A 230 5.19 -6.37 5.87
C MET A 230 4.34 -5.21 6.37
N ILE A 231 3.08 -5.49 6.70
CA ILE A 231 2.19 -4.53 7.36
C ILE A 231 2.18 -4.83 8.86
N VAL A 232 2.69 -3.88 9.64
CA VAL A 232 2.89 -4.01 11.09
C VAL A 232 1.79 -3.30 11.89
N GLY A 233 1.46 -3.83 13.07
CA GLY A 233 0.38 -3.37 13.96
C GLY A 233 0.72 -2.21 14.90
N HIS A 234 1.97 -1.79 15.00
CA HIS A 234 2.36 -0.74 15.95
C HIS A 234 2.30 0.66 15.32
N HIS A 235 2.07 1.70 16.13
CA HIS A 235 2.15 3.10 15.72
C HIS A 235 3.60 3.58 15.85
N PRO A 236 4.35 3.76 14.76
CA PRO A 236 5.70 4.27 14.85
C PRO A 236 5.66 5.71 15.40
N LYS A 237 6.61 6.05 16.27
CA LYS A 237 6.66 7.40 16.86
C LYS A 237 7.17 8.46 15.87
N GLU A 238 7.90 8.07 14.83
CA GLU A 238 8.58 8.99 13.90
C GLU A 238 8.45 8.56 12.43
N ASP A 239 8.67 7.27 12.09
CA ASP A 239 8.68 6.79 10.70
C ASP A 239 7.51 5.87 10.37
N MET A 240 6.64 6.21 9.41
CA MET A 240 5.51 5.37 9.02
C MET A 240 5.89 4.08 8.26
N GLY A 241 7.16 3.92 7.85
CA GLY A 241 7.66 2.75 7.14
C GLY A 241 9.17 2.82 6.87
N GLN A 242 9.77 1.67 6.53
CA GLN A 242 11.19 1.55 6.20
C GLN A 242 11.39 0.56 5.05
N ALA A 243 12.32 0.85 4.14
CA ALA A 243 12.68 -0.01 3.03
C ALA A 243 14.20 0.02 2.75
N PHE A 244 14.70 -1.00 2.05
CA PHE A 244 16.04 -0.95 1.46
C PHE A 244 16.01 -0.11 0.19
N LEU A 245 17.02 0.74 0.02
CA LEU A 245 17.17 1.53 -1.20
C LEU A 245 17.60 0.64 -2.36
N SER A 246 16.96 0.81 -3.52
CA SER A 246 17.21 0.01 -4.71
C SER A 246 17.04 -1.50 -4.47
N GLY A 247 16.16 -1.89 -3.55
CA GLY A 247 15.92 -3.30 -3.17
C GLY A 247 14.83 -4.00 -3.97
N ALA A 248 14.28 -3.35 -5.00
CA ALA A 248 13.35 -3.97 -5.93
C ALA A 248 14.13 -4.71 -7.04
N CYS A 249 13.63 -5.92 -7.38
CA CYS A 249 14.23 -6.91 -8.29
C CYS A 249 15.23 -7.86 -7.61
#